data_AF-M3H0S0-F1
#
_entry.id   AF-M3H0S0-F1
#
_cell.length_a   1.000
_cell.length_b   1.000
_cell.length_c   1.000
_cell.angle_alpha   90.00
_cell.angle_beta   90.00
_cell.angle_gamma   90.00
#
_symmetry.space_group_name_H-M   'P 1'
#
loop_
_entity.id
_entity.type
_entity.pdbx_description
1 polymer ?
#
loop_
_entity_poly.entity_id
_entity_poly.type
_entity_poly.pdbx_seq_one_letter_code
_entity_poly.pdbx_strand_id
1 'polypeptide(L)' 'MEPNLTKFDDFLRSLRKTNASLGYFTDFNKCGKNLKAVSIKLHTLDFLLGSKDLKTDIFTLKIL' A
#
# COMPACT_ATOMS: atom_id res chain seq x y z
N MET A 1 -2.86 9.46 -27.56
CA MET A 1 -2.82 8.25 -26.69
C MET A 1 -4.25 7.99 -26.28
N GLU A 2 -4.86 6.93 -26.81
CA GLU A 2 -6.25 6.56 -26.49
C GLU A 2 -6.36 6.28 -24.98
N PRO A 3 -7.31 6.91 -24.25
CA PRO A 3 -7.49 6.62 -22.84
C PRO A 3 -7.98 5.17 -22.67
N ASN A 4 -7.38 4.44 -21.74
CA ASN A 4 -7.89 3.13 -21.35
C ASN A 4 -9.25 3.32 -20.66
N LEU A 5 -10.34 3.19 -21.43
CA LEU A 5 -11.72 3.45 -21.03
C LEU A 5 -12.35 2.32 -20.20
N THR A 6 -11.62 1.23 -19.96
CA THR A 6 -12.19 0.08 -19.25
C THR A 6 -12.22 0.39 -17.76
N LYS A 7 -13.42 0.65 -17.22
CA LYS A 7 -13.60 0.77 -15.77
C LYS A 7 -13.19 -0.55 -15.13
N PHE A 8 -12.51 -0.46 -13.99
CA PHE A 8 -11.99 -1.63 -13.27
C PHE A 8 -13.09 -2.68 -12.99
N ASP A 9 -14.31 -2.22 -12.69
CA ASP A 9 -15.46 -3.11 -12.49
C ASP A 9 -15.87 -3.90 -13.74
N ASP A 10 -15.79 -3.30 -14.94
CA ASP A 10 -16.12 -3.99 -16.19
C ASP A 10 -15.07 -5.06 -16.53
N PHE A 11 -13.81 -4.78 -16.22
CA PHE A 11 -12.73 -5.76 -16.27
C PHE A 11 -13.01 -6.93 -15.32
N LEU A 12 -13.34 -6.65 -14.05
CA LEU A 12 -13.63 -7.72 -13.08
C LEU A 12 -14.82 -8.59 -13.49
N ARG A 13 -15.85 -8.01 -14.12
CA ARG A 13 -17.02 -8.74 -14.65
C ARG A 13 -16.69 -9.64 -15.83
N SER A 14 -15.65 -9.32 -16.61
CA SER A 14 -15.20 -10.13 -17.75
C SER A 14 -14.50 -11.43 -17.35
N LEU A 15 -14.04 -11.54 -16.09
CA LEU A 15 -13.29 -12.68 -15.61
C LEU A 15 -14.20 -13.91 -15.44
N ARG A 16 -13.77 -15.07 -15.95
CA ARG A 16 -14.51 -16.34 -15.77
C ARG A 16 -14.60 -16.69 -14.28
N LYS A 17 -15.78 -17.11 -13.83
CA LYS A 17 -15.95 -17.71 -12.50
C LYS A 17 -15.02 -18.91 -12.37
N THR A 18 -14.12 -18.84 -11.40
CA THR A 18 -13.17 -19.88 -11.01
C THR A 18 -13.68 -20.58 -9.76
N ASN A 19 -13.44 -21.88 -9.64
CA ASN A 19 -13.75 -22.67 -8.44
C ASN A 19 -12.82 -22.34 -7.26
N ALA A 20 -11.76 -21.58 -7.51
CA ALA A 20 -10.82 -21.10 -6.51
C ALA A 20 -11.01 -19.60 -6.29
N SER A 21 -11.07 -19.18 -5.03
CA SER A 21 -11.10 -17.76 -4.64
C SER A 21 -9.75 -17.10 -4.92
N LEU A 22 -9.71 -15.78 -5.00
CA LEU A 22 -8.46 -15.04 -5.19
C LEU A 22 -7.43 -15.32 -4.08
N GLY A 23 -7.90 -15.65 -2.86
CA GLY A 23 -7.05 -16.04 -1.73
C GLY A 23 -6.32 -17.37 -1.91
N TYR A 24 -6.77 -18.22 -2.84
CA TYR A 24 -6.05 -19.43 -3.23
C TYR A 24 -4.75 -19.09 -3.98
N PHE A 25 -4.75 -18.02 -4.77
CA PHE A 25 -3.60 -17.61 -5.59
C PHE A 25 -2.75 -16.53 -4.90
N THR A 26 -3.28 -15.86 -3.88
CA THR A 26 -2.65 -14.70 -3.25
C THR A 26 -2.72 -14.79 -1.73
N ASP A 27 -1.55 -14.73 -1.09
CA ASP A 27 -1.45 -14.55 0.35
C ASP A 27 -1.69 -13.08 0.72
N PHE A 28 -2.96 -12.75 0.98
CA PHE A 28 -3.36 -11.41 1.41
C PHE A 28 -2.77 -11.00 2.75
N ASN A 29 -2.43 -11.95 3.64
CA ASN A 29 -1.77 -11.63 4.90
C ASN A 29 -0.34 -11.12 4.64
N LYS A 30 0.39 -11.76 3.72
CA LYS A 30 1.70 -11.27 3.27
C LYS A 30 1.59 -9.90 2.62
N CYS A 31 0.62 -9.69 1.73
CA CYS A 31 0.38 -8.37 1.13
C CYS A 31 0.10 -7.30 2.19
N GLY A 32 -0.77 -7.59 3.16
CA GLY A 32 -1.09 -6.67 4.26
C GLY A 32 0.11 -6.33 5.13
N LYS A 33 0.96 -7.32 5.46
CA LYS A 33 2.21 -7.09 6.20
C LYS A 33 3.16 -6.16 5.44
N ASN A 34 3.34 -6.39 4.14
CA ASN A 34 4.19 -5.56 3.31
C ASN A 34 3.64 -4.13 3.19
N LEU A 35 2.32 -3.99 2.97
CA LEU A 35 1.65 -2.70 2.90
C LEU A 35 1.82 -1.91 4.19
N LYS A 36 1.63 -2.57 5.35
CA LYS A 36 1.82 -1.96 6.67
C LYS A 36 3.27 -1.48 6.85
N ALA A 37 4.26 -2.29 6.48
CA ALA A 37 5.67 -1.92 6.57
C ALA A 37 6.01 -0.69 5.71
N VAL A 38 5.44 -0.59 4.50
CA VAL A 38 5.63 0.58 3.62
C VAL A 38 4.90 1.80 4.17
N SER A 39 3.66 1.64 4.64
CA SER A 39 2.84 2.72 5.21
C SER A 39 3.52 3.38 6.42
N ILE A 40 4.12 2.60 7.32
CA ILE A 40 4.89 3.14 8.46
C ILE A 40 6.02 4.04 7.94
N LYS A 41 6.83 3.57 6.98
CA LYS A 41 7.94 4.35 6.42
C LYS A 41 7.47 5.63 5.73
N LEU A 42 6.36 5.58 5.02
CA LEU A 42 5.78 6.76 4.36
C LEU A 42 5.28 7.78 5.37
N HIS A 43 4.58 7.35 6.42
CA HIS A 43 4.15 8.26 7.49
C HIS A 43 5.33 8.86 8.25
N THR A 44 6.38 8.07 8.51
CA THR A 44 7.63 8.58 9.08
C THR A 44 8.26 9.64 8.19
N LEU A 45 8.30 9.41 6.87
CA LEU A 45 8.82 10.39 5.93
C LEU A 45 7.97 11.67 5.88
N ASP A 46 6.65 11.54 5.84
CA ASP A 46 5.70 12.66 5.84
C ASP A 46 5.87 13.54 7.09
N PHE A 47 5.99 12.90 8.26
CA PHE A 47 6.31 13.58 9.52
C PHE A 47 7.65 14.34 9.45
N LEU A 48 8.70 13.70 8.94
CA LEU A 48 10.02 14.33 8.82
C LEU A 48 10.06 15.47 7.79
N LEU A 49 9.23 15.44 6.75
CA LEU A 49 9.12 16.54 5.79
C LEU A 49 8.47 17.79 6.42
N GLY A 50 7.57 17.61 7.39
CA GLY A 50 6.94 18.70 8.14
C GLY A 50 7.75 19.20 9.34
N SER A 51 8.89 18.58 9.64
CA SER A 51 9.71 18.86 10.83
C SER A 51 10.34 20.26 10.78
N LYS A 52 10.29 20.97 11.92
CA LYS A 52 11.03 22.23 12.13
C LYS A 52 12.45 22.03 12.64
N ASP A 53 12.70 20.93 13.34
CA ASP A 53 14.02 20.51 13.83
C ASP A 53 14.23 19.02 13.58
N LEU A 54 14.81 18.74 12.42
CA LEU A 54 14.99 17.38 11.92
C LEU A 54 15.84 16.52 12.86
N LYS A 55 16.80 17.10 13.58
CA LYS A 55 17.68 16.33 14.48
C LYS A 55 16.91 15.79 15.67
N THR A 56 16.09 16.64 16.29
CA THR A 56 15.26 16.27 17.44
C THR A 56 14.18 15.27 17.04
N ASP A 57 13.56 15.47 15.88
CA ASP A 57 12.50 14.59 15.38
C ASP A 57 13.02 13.21 14.97
N ILE A 58 14.21 13.13 14.34
CA ILE A 58 14.90 11.86 14.08
C ILE A 58 15.26 11.15 15.39
N PHE A 59 15.73 11.87 16.40
CA PHE A 59 16.08 11.29 17.70
C PHE A 59 14.84 10.70 18.39
N THR A 60 13.72 11.41 18.36
CA THR A 60 12.43 10.97 18.92
C THR A 60 11.95 9.67 18.27
N LEU A 61 12.01 9.58 16.94
CA LEU A 61 11.63 8.37 16.19
C LEU A 61 12.52 7.16 16.45
N LYS A 62 13.76 7.38 16.92
CA LYS A 62 14.73 6.31 17.17
C LYS A 62 14.60 5.70 18.56
N ILE A 63 13.89 6.37 19.48
CA ILE A 63 13.70 5.94 20.88
C ILE A 63 12.31 5.30 21.09
N LEU A 64 11.38 5.52 20.15
CA LEU A 64 10.13 4.78 20.02
C LEU A 64 10.36 3.39 19.40
#